data_AF-A0A1Q7VDG3-F1
#
_entry.id   AF-A0A1Q7VDG3-F1
#
_cell.length_a   1.000
_cell.length_b   1.000
_cell.length_c   1.000
_cell.angle_alpha   90.00
_cell.angle_beta   90.00
_cell.angle_gamma   90.00
#
_symmetry.space_group_name_H-M   'P 1'
#
loop_
_entity.id
_entity.type
_entity.pdbx_description
1 polymer ?
#
loop_
_entity_poly.entity_id
_entity_poly.type
_entity_poly.pdbx_seq_one_letter_code
_entity_poly.pdbx_strand_id
1 'polypeptide(L)'
;MLLVVGLCAGWCGRAAAQETTGSISGTVTDSSGAAVAGAKVTIKSLDKNVVVRTLTVEASGQYLAAYLPVGRYEVVAEAANFKKSI
;
A
#
# COMPACT_ATOMS: atom_id res chain seq x y z
N MET A 1 -31.88 -11.88 -51.10
CA MET A 1 -31.62 -11.07 -49.89
C MET A 1 -30.27 -11.53 -49.34
N LEU A 2 -29.19 -10.86 -49.72
CA LEU A 2 -27.82 -11.20 -49.28
C LEU A 2 -27.60 -10.63 -47.87
N LEU A 3 -27.24 -11.47 -46.92
CA LEU A 3 -26.87 -11.07 -45.55
C LEU A 3 -25.38 -10.76 -45.53
N VAL A 4 -25.02 -9.47 -45.43
CA VAL A 4 -23.65 -9.02 -45.17
C VAL A 4 -23.44 -9.07 -43.66
N VAL A 5 -22.72 -10.09 -43.18
CA VAL A 5 -22.22 -10.12 -41.80
C VAL A 5 -20.97 -9.26 -41.76
N GLY A 6 -21.10 -8.04 -41.25
CA GLY A 6 -20.01 -7.12 -41.04
C GLY A 6 -18.99 -7.71 -40.08
N LEU A 7 -17.80 -8.02 -40.58
CA LEU A 7 -16.66 -8.48 -39.79
C LEU A 7 -16.10 -7.28 -39.00
N CYS A 8 -16.66 -7.02 -37.82
CA CYS A 8 -16.04 -6.17 -36.81
C CYS A 8 -14.86 -6.90 -36.16
N ALA A 9 -13.84 -7.25 -36.96
CA ALA A 9 -12.62 -7.86 -36.47
C ALA A 9 -11.57 -6.78 -36.21
N GLY A 10 -11.14 -6.69 -34.95
CA GLY A 10 -9.74 -6.35 -34.68
C GLY A 10 -9.48 -4.92 -34.23
N TRP A 11 -10.06 -4.51 -33.10
CA TRP A 11 -9.34 -3.63 -32.18
C TRP A 11 -9.67 -3.95 -30.73
N CYS A 12 -9.53 -5.22 -30.34
CA CYS A 12 -9.33 -5.54 -28.93
C CYS A 12 -7.88 -5.19 -28.58
N GLY A 13 -7.58 -3.89 -28.46
CA GLY A 13 -6.34 -3.44 -27.87
C GLY A 13 -6.26 -4.03 -26.46
N ARG A 14 -5.19 -4.78 -26.16
CA ARG A 14 -4.97 -5.31 -24.83
C ARG A 14 -4.79 -4.14 -23.85
N ALA A 15 -5.88 -3.73 -23.20
CA ALA A 15 -5.82 -2.77 -22.11
C ALA A 15 -5.27 -3.48 -20.87
N ALA A 16 -3.95 -3.39 -20.65
CA ALA A 16 -3.33 -3.82 -19.40
C ALA A 16 -3.59 -2.75 -18.33
N ALA A 17 -4.81 -2.75 -17.77
CA ALA A 17 -5.23 -1.82 -16.71
C ALA A 17 -5.20 -2.45 -15.30
N GLN A 18 -4.96 -3.76 -15.19
CA GLN A 18 -4.89 -4.43 -13.90
C GLN A 18 -3.47 -4.31 -13.33
N GLU A 19 -3.34 -3.47 -12.32
CA GLU A 19 -2.17 -3.44 -11.45
C GLU A 19 -2.46 -4.31 -10.22
N THR A 20 -1.63 -5.33 -9.98
CA THR A 20 -1.77 -6.13 -8.76
C THR A 20 -1.16 -5.34 -7.61
N THR A 21 -2.03 -4.77 -6.77
CA THR A 21 -1.63 -4.04 -5.57
C THR A 21 -2.22 -4.69 -4.32
N GLY A 22 -1.57 -4.45 -3.19
CA GLY A 22 -2.03 -4.84 -1.87
C GLY A 22 -2.07 -3.65 -0.91
N SER A 23 -2.41 -3.95 0.34
CA SER A 23 -2.41 -2.98 1.42
C SER A 23 -1.67 -3.52 2.63
N ILE A 24 -0.93 -2.65 3.32
CA ILE A 24 -0.34 -2.93 4.62
C ILE A 24 -1.11 -2.11 5.65
N SER A 25 -1.72 -2.76 6.62
CA SER A 25 -2.36 -2.12 7.77
C SER A 25 -1.83 -2.71 9.07
N GLY A 26 -1.99 -1.96 10.15
CA GLY A 26 -1.56 -2.38 11.47
C GLY A 26 -1.99 -1.39 12.54
N THR A 27 -1.54 -1.65 13.77
CA THR A 27 -1.79 -0.79 14.93
C THR A 27 -0.47 -0.56 15.64
N VAL A 28 -0.19 0.70 16.00
CA VAL A 28 0.97 1.09 16.78
C VAL A 28 0.54 1.29 18.23
N THR A 29 1.10 0.48 19.12
CA THR A 29 0.86 0.54 20.56
C THR A 29 2.17 0.67 21.35
N ASP A 30 2.09 1.21 22.56
CA ASP A 30 3.21 1.24 23.49
C ASP A 30 3.33 -0.07 24.31
N SER A 31 4.29 -0.11 25.24
CA SER A 31 4.51 -1.28 26.12
C SER A 31 3.38 -1.52 27.12
N SER A 32 2.49 -0.55 27.34
CA SER A 32 1.28 -0.72 28.15
C SER A 32 0.07 -1.19 27.33
N GLY A 33 0.21 -1.23 26.00
CA GLY A 33 -0.87 -1.56 25.07
C GLY A 33 -1.71 -0.34 24.65
N ALA A 34 -1.32 0.89 25.03
CA ALA A 34 -2.03 2.09 24.62
C ALA A 34 -1.67 2.49 23.18
N ALA A 35 -2.65 3.00 22.43
CA ALA A 35 -2.46 3.46 21.06
C ALA A 35 -1.51 4.67 20.98
N VAL A 36 -0.54 4.62 20.06
CA VAL A 36 0.41 5.71 19.84
C VAL A 36 -0.04 6.56 18.65
N ALA A 37 -0.91 7.52 18.94
CA ALA A 37 -1.38 8.50 17.96
C ALA A 37 -0.22 9.38 17.46
N GLY A 38 -0.25 9.75 16.18
CA GLY A 38 0.75 10.67 15.61
C GLY A 38 2.12 10.04 15.33
N ALA A 39 2.29 8.73 15.57
CA ALA A 39 3.48 8.02 15.14
C ALA A 39 3.62 8.09 13.61
N LYS A 40 4.85 8.25 13.13
CA LYS A 40 5.19 8.20 11.71
C LYS A 40 5.52 6.77 11.31
N VAL A 41 4.75 6.22 10.38
CA VAL A 41 5.04 4.93 9.77
C VAL A 41 5.66 5.16 8.39
N THR A 42 6.82 4.55 8.17
CA THR A 42 7.57 4.58 6.92
C THR A 42 7.64 3.18 6.34
N ILE A 43 7.21 3.01 5.10
CA ILE A 43 7.23 1.73 4.40
C ILE A 43 8.27 1.81 3.29
N LYS A 44 9.26 0.92 3.37
CA LYS A 44 10.37 0.83 2.43
C LYS A 44 10.29 -0.46 1.63
N SER A 45 10.31 -0.36 0.31
CA SER A 45 10.47 -1.54 -0.55
C SER A 45 11.88 -2.07 -0.39
N LEU A 46 12.01 -3.32 0.02
CA LEU A 46 13.30 -4.00 0.12
C LEU A 46 13.86 -4.36 -1.26
N ASP A 47 12.99 -4.63 -2.22
CA ASP A 47 13.38 -5.00 -3.59
C ASP A 47 13.95 -3.79 -4.36
N LYS A 48 13.37 -2.60 -4.16
CA LYS A 48 13.81 -1.35 -4.81
C LYS A 48 14.71 -0.48 -3.92
N ASN A 49 14.84 -0.83 -2.64
CA ASN A 49 15.56 -0.07 -1.61
C ASN A 49 15.09 1.41 -1.48
N VAL A 50 13.81 1.68 -1.73
CA VAL A 50 13.22 3.04 -1.68
C VAL A 50 12.04 3.10 -0.72
N VAL A 51 11.85 4.27 -0.09
CA VAL A 51 10.62 4.55 0.67
C VAL A 51 9.47 4.75 -0.30
N VAL A 52 8.45 3.90 -0.19
CA VAL A 52 7.26 3.94 -1.06
C VAL A 52 6.08 4.65 -0.43
N ARG A 53 6.05 4.72 0.91
CA ARG A 53 4.98 5.38 1.65
C ARG A 53 5.49 5.89 2.98
N THR A 54 4.99 7.06 3.35
CA THR A 54 5.08 7.61 4.70
C THR A 54 3.70 8.07 5.10
N LEU A 55 3.26 7.75 6.31
CA LEU A 55 1.96 8.12 6.83
C LEU A 55 2.04 8.37 8.33
N THR A 56 1.04 9.09 8.84
CA THR A 56 0.89 9.36 10.27
C THR A 56 -0.23 8.48 10.81
N VAL A 57 0.02 7.86 11.95
CA VAL A 57 -0.91 6.98 12.65
C VAL A 57 -2.06 7.80 13.24
N GLU A 58 -3.27 7.27 13.08
CA GLU A 58 -4.49 7.90 13.57
C GLU A 58 -4.59 7.88 15.10
N ALA A 59 -5.55 8.62 15.66
CA ALA A 59 -5.80 8.64 17.11
C ALA A 59 -6.12 7.26 17.71
N SER A 60 -6.67 6.35 16.89
CA SER A 60 -6.95 4.97 17.26
C SER A 60 -5.70 4.08 17.31
N GLY A 61 -4.53 4.60 16.95
CA GLY A 61 -3.29 3.82 16.78
C GLY A 61 -3.23 3.05 15.47
N GLN A 62 -4.27 3.10 14.64
CA GLN A 62 -4.34 2.33 13.39
C GLN A 62 -3.67 3.08 12.23
N TYR A 63 -3.17 2.30 11.26
CA TYR A 63 -2.75 2.82 9.97
C TYR A 63 -3.12 1.89 8.82
N LEU A 64 -3.26 2.49 7.63
CA LEU A 64 -3.50 1.78 6.38
C LEU A 64 -2.68 2.42 5.24
N ALA A 65 -1.78 1.65 4.66
CA ALA A 65 -1.09 1.96 3.42
C ALA A 65 -1.68 1.12 2.29
N ALA A 66 -2.61 1.70 1.54
CA ALA A 66 -3.22 1.05 0.38
C ALA A 66 -2.40 1.25 -0.91
N TYR A 67 -2.72 0.45 -1.93
CA TYR A 67 -2.16 0.55 -3.28
C TYR A 67 -0.64 0.39 -3.33
N LEU A 68 -0.10 -0.53 -2.54
CA LEU A 68 1.30 -0.90 -2.60
C LEU A 68 1.49 -1.99 -3.67
N PRO A 69 2.46 -1.86 -4.58
CA PRO A 69 2.82 -2.96 -5.48
C PRO A 69 3.10 -4.26 -4.71
N VAL A 70 2.91 -5.41 -5.36
CA VAL A 70 3.34 -6.68 -4.74
C VAL A 70 4.87 -6.68 -4.59
N GLY A 71 5.34 -7.00 -3.38
CA GLY A 71 6.77 -7.04 -3.07
C GLY A 71 7.06 -7.20 -1.59
N ARG A 72 8.34 -7.15 -1.23
CA ARG A 72 8.80 -7.20 0.16
C ARG A 72 8.99 -5.79 0.71
N TYR A 73 8.49 -5.57 1.92
CA TYR A 73 8.50 -4.28 2.57
C TYR A 73 9.05 -4.39 3.99
N GLU A 74 9.81 -3.37 4.38
CA GLU A 74 10.15 -3.07 5.76
C GLU A 74 9.24 -1.94 6.23
N VAL A 75 8.64 -2.10 7.42
CA VAL A 75 7.68 -1.15 7.99
C VAL A 75 8.26 -0.62 9.28
N VAL A 76 8.49 0.68 9.31
CA VAL A 76 9.18 1.34 10.39
C VAL A 76 8.25 2.31 11.08
N ALA A 77 8.06 2.19 12.39
CA ALA A 77 7.29 3.13 13.19
C ALA A 77 8.20 3.98 14.08
N GLU A 78 8.00 5.29 14.04
CA GLU A 78 8.75 6.28 14.80
C GLU A 78 7.79 7.26 15.48
N ALA A 79 7.94 7.48 16.79
CA ALA A 79 7.18 8.48 17.53
C ALA A 79 8.11 9.23 18.50
N ALA A 80 7.77 10.47 18.82
CA ALA A 80 8.58 11.28 19.75
C ALA A 80 8.68 10.58 21.11
N ASN A 81 9.89 10.47 21.65
CA ASN A 81 10.20 9.78 22.91
C ASN A 81 9.99 8.25 22.90
N PHE A 82 9.72 7.64 21.75
CA PHE A 82 9.69 6.18 21.58
C PHE A 82 10.93 5.69 20.84
N LYS A 83 11.33 4.44 21.12
CA LYS A 83 12.31 3.77 20.28
C LYS A 83 11.69 3.46 18.92
N LYS A 84 12.50 3.61 17.88
CA LYS A 84 12.17 3.20 16.52
C LYS A 84 11.88 1.68 16.49
N SER A 85 10.74 1.32 15.92
CA SER A 85 10.36 -0.07 15.64
C SER A 85 10.55 -0.37 14.15
N ILE A 86 11.04 -1.57 13.82
CA ILE A 86 11.30 -2.08 12.45
C ILE A 86 10.66 -3.46 12.33
#